data_AF-A0A933A1H2-F1
#
_entry.id   AF-A0A933A1H2-F1
#
_cell.length_a   1.000
_cell.length_b   1.000
_cell.length_c   1.000
_cell.angle_alpha   90.00
_cell.angle_beta   90.00
_cell.angle_gamma   90.00
#
_symmetry.space_group_name_H-M   'P 1'
#
loop_
_entity.id
_entity.type
_entity.pdbx_description
1 polymer ?
#
loop_
_entity_poly.entity_id
_entity_poly.type
_entity_poly.pdbx_seq_one_letter_code
_entity_poly.pdbx_strand_id
1 'polypeptide(L)'
;MEEQINERLYQVYEQICMVEMRPLRDFVLAVKSGAYGEFSTDEVVEFLRWIESNMLQNIQMKAMEGQRFADMADQAAEETSRLFEELIAELEKP
;
A
#
# COMPACT_ATOMS: atom_id res chain seq x y z
N MET A 1 -16.43 3.64 11.71
CA MET A 1 -15.62 2.64 12.42
C MET A 1 -14.29 2.70 11.70
N GLU A 2 -13.23 3.19 12.34
CA GLU A 2 -11.89 2.95 11.81
C GLU A 2 -11.71 1.43 11.87
N GLU A 3 -11.64 0.77 10.72
CA GLU A 3 -11.24 -0.64 10.67
C GLU A 3 -9.93 -0.75 11.46
N GLN A 4 -9.90 -1.62 12.48
CA GLN A 4 -8.68 -1.87 13.23
C GLN A 4 -7.70 -2.54 12.29
N ILE A 5 -6.88 -1.72 11.64
CA ILE A 5 -5.75 -2.16 10.83
C ILE A 5 -4.93 -3.12 11.68
N ASN A 6 -4.52 -4.23 11.07
CA ASN A 6 -3.64 -5.19 11.72
C ASN A 6 -2.30 -4.50 12.09
N GLU A 7 -2.10 -4.21 13.38
CA GLU A 7 -0.92 -3.49 13.88
C GLU A 7 0.39 -4.22 13.55
N ARG A 8 0.38 -5.56 13.44
CA ARG A 8 1.56 -6.32 13.03
C ARG A 8 1.89 -6.10 11.57
N LEU A 9 0.91 -6.08 10.67
CA LEU A 9 1.14 -5.72 9.27
C LEU A 9 1.66 -4.29 9.14
N TYR A 10 1.12 -3.37 9.94
CA TYR A 10 1.61 -1.99 9.99
C TYR A 10 3.08 -1.90 10.40
N GLN A 11 3.50 -2.61 11.46
CA GLN A 11 4.91 -2.64 11.89
C GLN A 11 5.86 -3.17 10.81
N VAL A 12 5.45 -4.22 10.09
CA VAL A 12 6.26 -4.78 8.99
C VAL A 12 6.34 -3.78 7.83
N TYR A 13 5.22 -3.15 7.48
CA TYR A 13 5.18 -2.09 6.47
C TYR A 13 6.05 -0.89 6.84
N GLU A 14 5.95 -0.39 8.07
CA GLU A 14 6.75 0.72 8.57
C GLU A 14 8.24 0.40 8.49
N GLN A 15 8.64 -0.78 8.97
CA GLN A 15 10.04 -1.21 8.92
C GLN A 15 10.57 -1.30 7.48
N ILE A 16 9.83 -1.94 6.57
CA ILE A 16 10.31 -2.19 5.20
C ILE A 16 10.23 -0.91 4.36
N CYS A 17 9.10 -0.22 4.37
CA CYS A 17 8.82 0.86 3.42
C CYS A 17 9.23 2.24 3.94
N MET A 18 9.15 2.48 5.25
CA MET A 18 9.46 3.80 5.84
C MET A 18 10.86 3.87 6.46
N VAL A 19 11.30 2.82 7.15
CA VAL A 19 12.62 2.79 7.79
C VAL A 19 13.70 2.36 6.79
N GLU A 20 13.49 1.24 6.11
CA GLU A 20 14.46 0.70 5.14
C GLU A 20 14.31 1.31 3.73
N MET A 21 13.28 2.12 3.50
CA MET A 21 12.99 2.79 2.22
C MET A 21 12.91 1.81 1.03
N ARG A 22 12.46 0.58 1.29
CA ARG A 22 12.27 -0.45 0.26
C ARG A 22 10.88 -0.35 -0.38
N PRO A 23 10.72 -0.80 -1.63
CA PRO A 23 9.45 -0.69 -2.33
C PRO A 23 8.36 -1.57 -1.69
N LEU A 24 7.09 -1.21 -1.88
CA LEU A 24 5.94 -1.95 -1.34
C LEU A 24 5.89 -3.42 -1.81
N ARG A 25 6.46 -3.73 -2.97
CA ARG A 25 6.64 -5.11 -3.47
C ARG A 25 7.47 -5.96 -2.50
N ASP A 26 8.50 -5.41 -1.88
CA ASP A 26 9.34 -6.14 -0.93
C ASP A 26 8.56 -6.49 0.34
N PHE A 27 7.64 -5.62 0.77
CA PHE A 27 6.72 -5.91 1.85
C PHE A 27 5.81 -7.10 1.52
N VAL A 28 5.21 -7.11 0.32
CA VAL A 28 4.33 -8.20 -0.13
C VAL A 28 5.10 -9.52 -0.19
N LEU A 29 6.30 -9.53 -0.75
CA LEU A 29 7.15 -10.73 -0.81
C LEU A 29 7.54 -11.23 0.59
N ALA A 30 7.89 -10.31 1.50
CA ALA A 30 8.24 -10.66 2.87
C ALA A 30 7.08 -11.31 3.63
N VAL A 31 5.88 -10.73 3.51
CA VAL A 31 4.66 -11.27 4.12
C VAL A 31 4.30 -12.64 3.51
N LYS A 32 4.35 -12.76 2.17
CA LYS A 32 4.09 -14.03 1.47
C LYS A 32 5.08 -15.13 1.83
N SER A 33 6.33 -14.78 2.13
CA SER A 33 7.36 -15.74 2.54
C SER A 33 7.18 -16.28 3.97
N GLY A 34 6.29 -15.69 4.77
CA GLY A 34 6.12 -16.03 6.19
C GLY A 34 7.24 -15.52 7.09
N ALA A 35 8.17 -14.67 6.59
CA ALA A 35 9.32 -14.16 7.35
C ALA A 35 8.94 -13.40 8.63
N TYR A 36 7.71 -12.89 8.70
CA TYR A 36 7.17 -12.12 9.83
C TYR A 36 6.01 -12.83 10.54
N GLY A 37 5.85 -14.13 10.28
CA GLY A 37 4.70 -14.94 10.70
C GLY A 37 3.66 -15.09 9.59
N GLU A 38 2.65 -15.91 9.86
CA GLU A 38 1.54 -16.16 8.93
C GLU A 38 0.49 -15.03 9.04
N PHE A 39 0.07 -14.55 7.87
CA PHE A 39 -1.06 -13.64 7.68
C PHE A 39 -1.96 -14.26 6.64
N SER A 40 -3.28 -14.14 6.82
CA SER A 40 -4.22 -14.55 5.78
C SER A 40 -4.14 -13.61 4.59
N THR A 41 -4.39 -14.11 3.37
CA THR A 41 -4.44 -13.27 2.17
C THR A 41 -5.42 -12.11 2.35
N ASP A 42 -6.58 -12.35 2.94
CA ASP A 42 -7.60 -11.33 3.17
C ASP A 42 -7.08 -10.19 4.07
N GLU A 43 -6.38 -10.50 5.16
CA GLU A 43 -5.77 -9.47 6.04
C GLU A 43 -4.75 -8.60 5.29
N VAL A 44 -3.93 -9.23 4.43
CA VAL A 44 -2.92 -8.50 3.67
C VAL A 44 -3.56 -7.65 2.58
N VAL A 45 -4.62 -8.15 1.93
CA VAL A 45 -5.38 -7.39 0.92
C VAL A 45 -6.10 -6.20 1.56
N GLU A 46 -6.78 -6.39 2.69
CA GLU A 46 -7.42 -5.29 3.44
C GLU A 46 -6.39 -4.22 3.82
N PHE A 47 -5.23 -4.64 4.30
CA PHE A 47 -4.13 -3.75 4.64
C PHE A 47 -3.59 -2.98 3.42
N LEU A 48 -3.40 -3.65 2.28
CA LEU A 48 -2.99 -3.00 1.03
C LEU A 48 -4.03 -1.97 0.54
N ARG A 49 -5.33 -2.28 0.63
CA ARG A 49 -6.40 -1.34 0.28
C ARG A 49 -6.43 -0.13 1.22
N TRP A 50 -6.13 -0.33 2.50
CA TRP A 50 -5.96 0.78 3.42
C TRP A 50 -4.79 1.68 3.01
N ILE A 51 -3.62 1.12 2.67
CA ILE A 51 -2.49 1.93 2.17
C ILE A 51 -2.88 2.67 0.88
N GLU A 52 -3.51 1.98 -0.08
CA GLU A 52 -3.98 2.59 -1.32
C GLU A 52 -4.85 3.82 -1.05
N SER A 53 -5.84 3.68 -0.16
CA SER A 53 -6.74 4.77 0.23
C SER A 53 -5.97 5.97 0.79
N ASN A 54 -4.99 5.74 1.67
CA ASN A 54 -4.15 6.80 2.23
C ASN A 54 -3.28 7.47 1.17
N MET A 55 -2.70 6.71 0.25
CA MET A 55 -1.88 7.27 -0.84
C MET A 55 -2.73 8.12 -1.80
N LEU A 56 -3.92 7.65 -2.16
CA LEU A 56 -4.87 8.40 -2.99
C LEU A 56 -5.32 9.70 -2.30
N GLN A 57 -5.62 9.65 -0.99
CA GLN A 57 -5.92 10.84 -0.21
C GLN A 57 -4.74 11.83 -0.19
N ASN A 58 -3.51 11.34 -0.01
CA ASN A 58 -2.31 12.17 -0.05
C ASN A 58 -2.09 12.83 -1.43
N ILE A 59 -2.36 12.11 -2.52
CA ILE A 59 -2.30 12.67 -3.89
C ILE A 59 -3.32 13.79 -4.04
N GLN A 60 -4.57 13.58 -3.60
CA GLN A 60 -5.61 14.60 -3.64
C GLN A 60 -5.26 15.83 -2.80
N MET A 61 -4.74 15.64 -1.58
CA MET A 61 -4.26 16.74 -0.76
C MET A 61 -3.11 17.51 -1.44
N LYS A 62 -2.18 16.80 -2.09
CA LYS A 62 -1.06 17.42 -2.81
C LYS A 62 -1.53 18.22 -4.02
N ALA A 63 -2.55 17.73 -4.72
CA ALA A 63 -3.16 18.41 -5.87
C ALA A 63 -3.71 19.80 -5.48
N MET A 64 -4.21 19.95 -4.25
CA MET A 64 -4.72 21.22 -3.73
C MET A 64 -3.62 22.27 -3.49
N GLU A 65 -2.34 21.89 -3.47
CA GLU A 65 -1.23 22.83 -3.24
C GLU A 65 -0.91 23.71 -4.47
N GLY A 66 -1.44 23.40 -5.66
CA GLY A 66 -1.33 24.26 -6.84
C GLY A 66 -1.47 23.53 -8.18
N GLN A 67 -1.67 24.31 -9.26
CA GLN A 67 -2.00 23.80 -10.60
C GLN A 67 -1.03 22.72 -11.10
N ARG A 68 0.28 22.88 -10.85
CA ARG A 68 1.29 21.90 -11.25
C ARG A 68 1.02 20.50 -10.69
N PHE A 69 0.55 20.39 -9.45
CA PHE A 69 0.26 19.10 -8.83
C PHE A 69 -1.10 18.57 -9.26
N ALA A 70 -2.08 19.44 -9.48
CA ALA A 70 -3.38 19.06 -10.01
C ALA A 70 -3.27 18.38 -11.37
N ASP A 71 -2.44 18.91 -12.28
CA ASP A 71 -2.24 18.32 -13.61
C ASP A 71 -1.62 16.92 -13.57
N MET A 72 -0.92 16.57 -12.48
CA MET A 72 -0.26 15.27 -12.29
C MET A 72 -1.10 14.29 -11.46
N ALA A 73 -2.17 14.75 -10.81
CA ALA A 73 -2.89 13.99 -9.80
C ALA A 73 -3.61 12.77 -10.38
N ASP A 74 -4.25 12.94 -11.55
CA ASP A 74 -4.97 11.84 -12.22
C ASP A 74 -4.02 10.71 -12.62
N GLN A 75 -2.89 11.06 -13.25
CA GLN A 75 -1.88 10.08 -13.62
C GLN A 75 -1.29 9.38 -12.37
N ALA A 76 -0.96 10.13 -11.33
CA ALA A 76 -0.43 9.57 -10.09
C ALA A 76 -1.44 8.63 -9.41
N ALA A 77 -2.73 8.97 -9.43
CA ALA A 77 -3.79 8.13 -8.89
C ALA A 77 -3.96 6.84 -9.69
N GLU A 78 -3.98 6.92 -11.03
CA GLU A 78 -4.08 5.75 -11.90
C GLU A 78 -2.87 4.81 -11.75
N GLU A 79 -1.65 5.36 -11.67
CA GLU A 79 -0.43 4.59 -11.44
C GLU A 79 -0.45 3.92 -10.06
N THR A 80 -0.94 4.62 -9.05
CA THR A 80 -1.10 4.09 -7.69
C THR A 80 -2.08 2.91 -7.70
N SER A 81 -3.29 3.08 -8.22
CA SER A 81 -4.27 1.99 -8.24
C SER A 81 -3.79 0.78 -9.06
N ARG A 82 -3.11 1.01 -10.19
CA ARG A 82 -2.52 -0.09 -10.97
C ARG A 82 -1.49 -0.88 -10.18
N LEU A 83 -0.61 -0.19 -9.43
CA LEU A 83 0.37 -0.85 -8.57
C LEU A 83 -0.31 -1.74 -7.52
N PHE A 84 -1.36 -1.24 -6.87
CA PHE A 84 -2.06 -2.02 -5.84
C PHE A 84 -2.80 -3.23 -6.42
N GLU A 85 -3.44 -3.10 -7.58
CA GLU A 85 -4.02 -4.26 -8.29
C GLU A 85 -2.96 -5.32 -8.62
N GLU A 86 -1.77 -4.90 -9.08
CA GLU A 86 -0.67 -5.83 -9.37
C GLU A 86 -0.16 -6.56 -8.13
N LEU A 87 -0.03 -5.85 -7.00
CA LEU A 87 0.43 -6.41 -5.73
C LEU A 87 -0.59 -7.38 -5.13
N ILE A 88 -1.87 -7.06 -5.19
CA ILE A 88 -2.96 -7.92 -4.72
C ILE A 88 -3.01 -9.19 -5.58
N ALA A 89 -2.94 -9.05 -6.91
CA ALA A 89 -2.89 -10.20 -7.81
C ALA A 89 -1.65 -11.10 -7.59
N GLU A 90 -0.56 -10.57 -7.02
CA GLU A 90 0.62 -11.35 -6.67
C GLU A 90 0.44 -12.19 -5.40
N LEU A 91 -0.36 -11.71 -4.45
CA LEU A 91 -0.73 -12.45 -3.24
C LEU A 91 -1.65 -13.63 -3.54
N GLU A 92 -2.56 -13.48 -4.50
CA GLU A 92 -3.51 -14.52 -4.90
C GLU A 92 -2.88 -15.65 -5.73
N LYS A 93 -1.65 -15.43 -6.25
CA LYS A 93 -0.91 -16.47 -6.97
C LYS A 93 -0.40 -17.55 -6.01
N PRO A 94 -0.57 -18.84 -6.33
CA PRO A 94 -0.04 -19.95 -5.53
C PRO A 94 1.49 -19.96 -5.42
#